data_AF-A0A7V8FI39-F1
#
_entry.id   AF-A0A7V8FI39-F1
#
_cell.length_a   1.000
_cell.length_b   1.000
_cell.length_c   1.000
_cell.angle_alpha   90.00
_cell.angle_beta   90.00
_cell.angle_gamma   90.00
#
_symmetry.space_group_name_H-M   'P 1'
#
loop_
_entity.id
_entity.type
_entity.pdbx_description
1 polymer ?
#
loop_
_entity_poly.entity_id
_entity_poly.type
_entity_poly.pdbx_seq_one_letter_code
_entity_poly.pdbx_strand_id
1 'polypeptide(L)'
;MADEKGETRRQRNERFGASSPQLQIPDAASHVWEWFWQLSGRRHSGPEPLTFADVGQWSRLLLIDLLPEEVEMLMAMDDQYLRAVREDQAAARERAQQQ
;
A
#
# COMPACT_ATOMS: atom_id res chain seq x y z
N MET A 1 6.26 -1.78 3.49
CA MET A 1 7.45 -0.90 3.53
C MET A 1 8.33 -1.32 4.68
N ALA A 2 9.65 -1.37 4.48
CA ALA A 2 10.61 -1.62 5.53
C ALA A 2 10.87 -0.31 6.32
N ASP A 3 11.18 -0.42 7.61
CA ASP A 3 11.63 0.72 8.42
C ASP A 3 13.07 1.13 8.08
N GLU A 4 13.62 2.13 8.79
CA GLU A 4 15.02 2.59 8.63
C GLU A 4 16.07 1.48 8.83
N LYS A 5 15.70 0.36 9.45
CA LYS A 5 16.56 -0.80 9.68
C LYS A 5 16.33 -1.91 8.64
N GLY A 6 15.51 -1.67 7.62
CA GLY A 6 15.16 -2.66 6.61
C GLY A 6 14.11 -3.69 7.08
N GLU A 7 13.54 -3.52 8.27
CA GLU A 7 12.60 -4.48 8.85
C GLU A 7 11.15 -4.10 8.54
N THR A 8 10.39 -5.03 7.97
CA THR A 8 8.94 -4.86 7.77
C THR A 8 8.18 -5.10 9.08
N ARG A 9 6.96 -4.54 9.19
CA ARG A 9 6.09 -4.79 10.35
C ARG A 9 5.82 -6.28 10.59
N ARG A 10 5.69 -7.10 9.53
CA ARG A 10 5.51 -8.55 9.65
C ARG A 10 6.75 -9.21 10.28
N GLN A 11 7.95 -8.89 9.80
CA GLN A 11 9.21 -9.41 10.39
C GLN A 11 9.37 -8.99 11.85
N ARG A 12 9.01 -7.75 12.18
CA ARG A 12 8.99 -7.28 13.56
C ARG A 12 7.98 -8.06 14.41
N ASN A 13 6.77 -8.27 13.92
CA ASN A 13 5.73 -9.05 14.60
C ASN A 13 6.21 -10.48 14.85
N GLU A 14 6.81 -11.13 13.86
CA GLU A 14 7.41 -12.46 14.00
C GLU A 14 8.48 -12.49 15.10
N ARG A 15 9.35 -11.48 15.18
CA ARG A 15 10.36 -11.36 16.24
C ARG A 15 9.75 -11.27 17.65
N PHE A 16 8.60 -10.63 17.78
CA PHE A 16 7.89 -10.47 19.06
C PHE A 16 6.79 -11.52 19.28
N GLY A 17 6.71 -12.55 18.44
CA GLY A 17 5.70 -13.63 18.55
C GLY A 17 4.26 -13.18 18.27
N ALA A 18 4.07 -12.01 17.64
CA ALA A 18 2.76 -11.50 17.26
C ALA A 18 2.33 -12.10 15.91
N SER A 19 1.09 -12.59 15.85
CA SER A 19 0.53 -13.14 14.62
C SER A 19 0.25 -12.05 13.59
N SER A 20 0.70 -12.24 12.36
CA SER A 20 0.33 -11.42 11.21
C SER A 20 -0.54 -12.26 10.27
N PRO A 21 -1.65 -11.72 9.74
CA PRO A 21 -2.53 -12.47 8.85
C PRO A 21 -1.77 -12.95 7.62
N GLN A 22 -2.03 -14.17 7.16
CA GLN A 22 -1.49 -14.69 5.91
C GLN A 22 -2.10 -13.89 4.74
N LEU A 23 -1.26 -13.41 3.82
CA LEU A 23 -1.77 -12.71 2.64
C LEU A 23 -2.18 -13.76 1.61
N GLN A 24 -3.46 -13.82 1.28
CA GLN A 24 -3.97 -14.63 0.18
C GLN A 24 -4.56 -13.71 -0.87
N ILE A 25 -3.91 -13.65 -2.03
CA ILE A 25 -4.38 -12.88 -3.18
C ILE A 25 -4.84 -13.91 -4.21
N PRO A 26 -6.05 -13.80 -4.75
CA PRO A 26 -6.46 -14.63 -5.88
C PRO A 26 -5.51 -14.45 -7.06
N ASP A 27 -5.12 -15.54 -7.74
CA ASP A 27 -4.21 -15.48 -8.89
C ASP A 27 -4.70 -14.49 -9.96
N ALA A 28 -6.02 -14.42 -10.18
CA ALA A 28 -6.64 -13.51 -11.13
C ALA A 28 -6.49 -12.01 -10.77
N ALA A 29 -6.02 -11.67 -9.56
CA ALA A 29 -5.82 -10.30 -9.11
C ALA A 29 -4.37 -10.03 -8.67
N SER A 30 -3.45 -10.98 -8.87
CA SER A 30 -2.06 -10.83 -8.44
C SER A 30 -1.37 -9.66 -9.15
N HIS A 31 -1.69 -9.43 -10.42
CA HIS A 31 -1.13 -8.33 -11.20
C HIS A 31 -1.59 -6.96 -10.69
N VAL A 32 -2.86 -6.82 -10.29
CA VAL A 32 -3.37 -5.57 -9.69
C VAL A 32 -2.61 -5.24 -8.41
N TRP A 33 -2.28 -6.27 -7.63
CA TRP A 33 -1.49 -6.12 -6.41
C TRP A 33 -0.09 -5.58 -6.70
N GLU A 34 0.58 -6.13 -7.72
CA GLU A 34 1.90 -5.67 -8.16
C GLU A 34 1.85 -4.23 -8.70
N TRP A 35 0.85 -3.92 -9.52
CA TRP A 35 0.63 -2.58 -10.07
C TRP A 35 0.41 -1.53 -8.99
N PHE A 36 -0.38 -1.85 -7.96
CA PHE A 36 -0.59 -0.96 -6.83
C PHE A 36 0.74 -0.59 -6.15
N TRP A 37 1.59 -1.57 -5.85
CA TRP A 37 2.88 -1.28 -5.20
C TRP A 37 3.85 -0.52 -6.12
N GLN A 38 3.81 -0.79 -7.42
CA GLN A 38 4.58 -0.03 -8.39
C GLN A 38 4.16 1.45 -8.41
N LEU A 39 2.86 1.73 -8.49
CA LEU A 39 2.29 3.08 -8.44
C LEU A 39 2.57 3.75 -7.08
N SER A 40 2.31 3.05 -5.98
CA SER A 40 2.50 3.58 -4.63
C SER A 40 3.95 3.94 -4.34
N GLY A 41 4.92 3.23 -4.91
CA GLY A 41 6.35 3.52 -4.77
C GLY A 41 6.81 4.79 -5.50
N ARG A 42 5.96 5.40 -6.34
CA ARG A 42 6.28 6.60 -7.13
C ARG A 42 5.69 7.90 -6.56
N ARG A 43 4.98 7.84 -5.43
CA ARG A 43 4.42 9.03 -4.78
C ARG A 43 5.52 10.01 -4.42
N HIS A 44 5.28 11.29 -4.71
CA HIS A 44 6.27 12.34 -4.53
C HIS A 44 6.49 12.68 -3.05
N SER A 45 5.41 12.76 -2.29
CA SER A 45 5.42 13.10 -0.86
C SER A 45 4.39 12.30 -0.09
N GLY A 46 4.80 11.73 1.04
CA GLY A 46 3.92 11.15 2.05
C GLY A 46 2.87 10.15 1.51
N PRO A 47 1.84 9.85 2.33
CA PRO A 47 0.67 9.10 1.91
C PRO A 47 -0.33 10.04 1.22
N GLU A 48 -0.03 10.44 -0.02
CA GLU A 48 -0.95 11.17 -0.90
C GLU A 48 -1.77 10.19 -1.75
N PRO A 49 -3.08 10.42 -1.97
CA PRO A 49 -3.90 9.51 -2.77
C PRO A 49 -3.44 9.45 -4.22
N LEU A 50 -3.50 8.26 -4.80
CA LEU A 50 -3.42 8.08 -6.24
C LEU A 50 -4.65 8.70 -6.87
N THR A 51 -4.44 9.44 -7.95
CA THR A 51 -5.53 9.98 -8.75
C THR A 51 -5.82 9.09 -9.95
N PHE A 52 -7.02 9.19 -10.50
CA PHE A 52 -7.34 8.57 -11.80
C PHE A 52 -6.39 9.03 -12.91
N ALA A 53 -5.86 10.26 -12.81
CA ALA A 53 -4.87 10.75 -13.77
C ALA A 53 -3.54 9.99 -13.63
N ASP A 54 -3.08 9.70 -12.40
CA ASP A 54 -1.86 8.91 -12.18
C ASP A 54 -1.98 7.53 -12.80
N VAL A 55 -3.10 6.84 -12.52
CA VAL A 55 -3.38 5.51 -13.07
C VAL A 55 -3.50 5.55 -14.60
N GLY A 56 -4.26 6.51 -15.14
CA GLY A 56 -4.46 6.62 -16.58
C GLY A 56 -3.23 7.07 -17.36
N GLN A 57 -2.30 7.81 -16.76
CA GLN A 57 -1.02 8.14 -17.40
C GLN A 57 -0.05 6.96 -17.33
N TRP A 58 0.03 6.31 -16.17
CA TRP A 58 0.85 5.12 -15.99
C TRP A 58 0.45 3.99 -16.95
N SER A 59 -0.85 3.69 -17.07
CA SER A 59 -1.34 2.64 -17.96
C SER A 59 -1.01 2.94 -19.42
N ARG A 60 -1.20 4.19 -19.86
CA ARG A 60 -0.84 4.63 -21.21
C ARG A 60 0.66 4.54 -21.50
N LEU A 61 1.51 4.96 -20.57
CA LEU A 61 2.97 4.92 -20.76
C LEU A 61 3.50 3.49 -20.85
N LEU A 62 2.89 2.56 -20.12
CA LEU A 62 3.30 1.16 -20.10
C LEU A 62 2.50 0.27 -21.07
N LEU A 63 1.56 0.86 -21.81
CA LEU A 63 0.66 0.15 -22.73
C LEU A 63 -0.11 -0.99 -22.03
N ILE A 64 -0.54 -0.75 -20.80
CA ILE A 64 -1.38 -1.65 -20.03
C ILE A 64 -2.84 -1.29 -20.31
N ASP A 65 -3.61 -2.26 -20.80
CA ASP A 65 -5.05 -2.12 -20.97
C ASP A 65 -5.74 -2.49 -19.66
N LEU A 66 -6.26 -1.48 -18.96
CA LEU A 66 -6.91 -1.66 -17.66
C LEU A 66 -8.40 -1.91 -17.83
N LEU A 67 -8.89 -2.95 -17.16
CA LEU A 67 -10.32 -3.16 -17.00
C LEU A 67 -10.90 -2.13 -16.01
N PRO A 68 -12.18 -1.73 -16.16
CA PRO A 68 -12.84 -0.85 -15.19
C PRO A 68 -12.73 -1.36 -13.75
N GLU A 69 -12.91 -2.67 -13.54
CA GLU A 69 -12.84 -3.31 -12.23
C GLU A 69 -11.42 -3.24 -11.64
N GLU A 70 -10.38 -3.26 -12.47
CA GLU A 70 -8.99 -3.12 -12.02
C GLU A 70 -8.69 -1.70 -11.57
N VAL A 71 -9.26 -0.70 -12.27
CA VAL A 71 -9.18 0.69 -11.83
C VAL A 71 -9.88 0.85 -10.47
N GLU A 72 -11.08 0.30 -10.30
CA GLU A 72 -11.80 0.32 -9.02
C GLU A 72 -11.00 -0.37 -7.91
N MET A 73 -10.40 -1.52 -8.19
CA MET A 73 -9.55 -2.24 -7.25
C MET A 73 -8.33 -1.41 -6.84
N LEU A 74 -7.63 -0.77 -7.79
CA LEU A 74 -6.48 0.10 -7.49
C LEU A 74 -6.87 1.26 -6.57
N MET A 75 -8.01 1.89 -6.81
CA MET A 75 -8.50 3.01 -5.97
C MET A 75 -8.90 2.52 -4.58
N ALA A 76 -9.62 1.40 -4.48
CA ALA A 76 -10.01 0.82 -3.20
C ALA A 76 -8.80 0.37 -2.37
N MET A 77 -7.77 -0.19 -3.02
CA MET A 77 -6.51 -0.54 -2.38
C MET A 77 -5.78 0.69 -1.83
N ASP A 78 -5.79 1.79 -2.57
CA ASP A 78 -5.19 3.05 -2.11
C ASP A 78 -5.90 3.61 -0.87
N ASP A 79 -7.23 3.66 -0.88
CA ASP A 79 -8.01 4.11 0.26
C ASP A 79 -7.69 3.32 1.54
N GLN A 80 -7.60 1.98 1.43
CA GLN A 80 -7.25 1.14 2.57
C GLN A 80 -5.80 1.33 3.02
N TYR A 81 -4.87 1.51 2.08
CA TYR A 81 -3.48 1.80 2.40
C TYR A 81 -3.34 3.11 3.17
N LEU A 82 -3.97 4.19 2.67
CA LEU A 82 -3.93 5.50 3.31
C LEU A 82 -4.54 5.46 4.72
N ARG A 83 -5.66 4.75 4.88
CA ARG A 83 -6.28 4.53 6.19
C ARG A 83 -5.31 3.85 7.15
N ALA A 84 -4.69 2.73 6.74
CA ALA A 84 -3.75 1.99 7.58
C ALA A 84 -2.51 2.82 7.93
N VAL A 85 -2.01 3.65 7.01
CA VAL A 85 -0.89 4.57 7.28
C VAL A 85 -1.29 5.64 8.31
N ARG A 86 -2.47 6.25 8.18
CA ARG A 86 -2.97 7.25 9.14
C ARG A 86 -3.15 6.66 10.53
N GLU A 87 -3.71 5.46 10.62
CA GLU A 87 -3.87 4.72 11.88
C GLU A 87 -2.50 4.45 12.54
N ASP A 88 -1.49 4.03 11.76
CA ASP A 88 -0.14 3.82 12.29
C ASP A 88 0.54 5.11 12.75
N GLN A 89 0.41 6.19 11.98
CA GLN A 89 0.92 7.51 12.36
C GLN A 89 0.24 8.04 13.63
N ALA A 90 -1.07 7.84 13.79
CA ALA A 90 -1.79 8.20 15.02
C ALA A 90 -1.26 7.42 16.22
N ALA A 91 -1.15 6.09 16.10
CA ALA A 91 -0.61 5.23 17.16
C ALA A 91 0.85 5.56 17.51
N ALA A 92 1.68 5.93 16.52
CA ALA A 92 3.05 6.37 16.77
C ALA A 92 3.10 7.71 17.53
N ARG A 93 2.24 8.66 17.19
CA ARG A 93 2.13 9.97 17.89
C ARG A 93 1.69 9.79 19.34
N GLU A 94 0.70 8.94 19.61
CA GLU A 94 0.23 8.66 20.97
C GLU A 94 1.35 8.06 21.84
N ARG A 95 2.12 7.10 21.32
CA ARG A 95 3.27 6.53 22.05
C ARG A 95 4.35 7.57 22.35
N ALA A 96 4.60 8.49 21.43
CA ALA A 96 5.58 9.56 21.63
C ALA A 96 5.14 10.60 22.69
N GLN A 97 3.84 10.78 22.90
CA GLN A 97 3.30 11.69 23.92
C GLN A 97 3.24 11.07 25.32
N GLN A 98 3.33 9.73 25.41
CA GLN A 98 3.31 8.98 26.68
C GLN A 98 4.72 8.67 27.23
N GLN A 99 5.78 9.05 26.50
CA GLN A 99 7.18 8.94 26.90
C GLN A 99 7.71 10.30 27.35
#